data_AF-A0A822AHI4-F1
#
_entry.id   AF-A0A822AHI4-F1
#
_cell.length_a   1.000
_cell.length_b   1.000
_cell.length_c   1.000
_cell.angle_alpha   90.00
_cell.angle_beta   90.00
_cell.angle_gamma   90.00
#
_symmetry.space_group_name_H-M   'P 1'
#
loop_
_entity.id
_entity.type
_entity.pdbx_description
1 polymer ?
#
loop_
_entity_poly.entity_id
_entity_poly.type
_entity_poly.pdbx_seq_one_letter_code
_entity_poly.pdbx_strand_id
1 'polypeptide(L)'
;MLFVVFLLIFQSCYSLIDKNNEQCTKDSCSSLTSSTYYLLYDVNHGEGFNLRRDVYIRMANLIHTLRERTSSESNWILVLPPWGPLYHWFSYNLQRTQLKWSNFFDITSLSRFIPVIEFEDILHLSSSSSTSMITIPYVYTLQHFSEGWGEHFEEKLEIRKCNEEAMYKKNDDNYYYGWFFGYENRVRAKQFQCLSAQGFITVLVDYLLKNITWPQDSDDKHLTKSIMFDRAETLLHVDYGGYNYWRARRSNRFRADYLNSTDVNDRTVLIDDWTKMKRHHGHAIGGPYLGIHLRRLDYVKARPGHVPSLEHAARQVCYHLNRLNLSVVFIATDTNENEINILRQHAYRICNISTNQIYTYRPKETILEKILDGGKAIVDQWICA
;
A
#
# COMPACT_ATOMS: atom_id res chain seq x y z
N MET A 1 -71.07 37.04 40.45
CA MET A 1 -72.04 36.01 40.87
C MET A 1 -71.45 34.66 40.48
N LEU A 2 -71.37 33.69 41.40
CA LEU A 2 -70.91 32.27 41.24
C LEU A 2 -69.80 32.01 40.18
N PHE A 3 -68.55 31.64 40.51
CA PHE A 3 -68.05 30.73 41.55
C PHE A 3 -68.61 29.30 41.44
N VAL A 4 -67.92 28.44 40.67
CA VAL A 4 -67.60 27.03 41.02
C VAL A 4 -66.17 26.76 40.55
N VAL A 5 -65.41 26.01 41.35
CA VAL A 5 -64.01 25.59 41.12
C VAL A 5 -63.95 24.07 41.29
N PHE A 6 -62.97 23.39 40.66
CA PHE A 6 -62.11 22.28 41.15
C PHE A 6 -61.30 21.75 39.93
N LEU A 7 -59.95 21.69 39.90
CA LEU A 7 -58.99 20.82 40.65
C LEU A 7 -59.12 19.34 40.20
N LEU A 8 -58.07 18.52 39.95
CA LEU A 8 -56.58 18.54 40.05
C LEU A 8 -56.03 17.49 39.03
N ILE A 9 -54.74 17.16 38.75
CA ILE A 9 -53.36 17.40 39.27
C ILE A 9 -52.45 17.63 38.01
N PHE A 10 -51.69 18.72 37.81
CA PHE A 10 -50.32 19.06 38.29
C PHE A 10 -49.17 18.11 37.87
N GLN A 11 -48.26 18.55 36.97
CA GLN A 11 -46.80 18.35 37.15
C GLN A 11 -45.94 19.20 36.19
N SER A 12 -45.43 20.33 36.71
CA SER A 12 -44.18 20.94 36.26
C SER A 12 -43.02 20.34 37.06
N CYS A 13 -41.92 19.94 36.44
CA CYS A 13 -40.72 19.50 37.16
C CYS A 13 -39.52 20.42 36.85
N TYR A 14 -38.68 20.64 37.85
CA TYR A 14 -37.51 21.52 37.79
C TYR A 14 -36.29 20.83 37.17
N SER A 15 -35.32 21.66 36.79
CA SER A 15 -33.95 21.23 36.49
C SER A 15 -33.32 20.44 37.64
N LEU A 16 -32.66 19.34 37.33
CA LEU A 16 -31.51 18.84 38.10
C LEU A 16 -30.31 18.68 37.17
N ILE A 17 -29.16 19.08 37.68
CA ILE A 17 -27.85 18.86 37.07
C ILE A 17 -27.34 17.54 37.63
N ASP A 18 -26.78 16.68 36.78
CA ASP A 18 -25.56 15.99 37.17
C ASP A 18 -24.61 15.78 35.99
N LYS A 19 -23.33 15.60 36.30
CA LYS A 19 -22.28 15.23 35.35
C LYS A 19 -22.03 13.74 35.47
N ASN A 20 -21.84 13.03 34.36
CA ASN A 20 -20.85 11.96 34.31
C ASN A 20 -20.43 11.62 32.88
N ASN A 21 -19.30 10.92 32.76
CA ASN A 21 -18.86 10.34 31.50
C ASN A 21 -19.81 9.18 31.14
N GLU A 22 -20.48 9.26 29.98
CA GLU A 22 -20.95 8.05 29.30
C GLU A 22 -20.05 7.75 28.10
N GLN A 23 -19.17 6.77 28.33
CA GLN A 23 -18.22 6.22 27.40
C GLN A 23 -18.97 5.31 26.41
N CYS A 24 -19.00 5.66 25.12
CA CYS A 24 -19.80 4.96 24.12
C CYS A 24 -19.54 3.45 24.10
N THR A 25 -20.50 2.67 24.57
CA THR A 25 -20.55 1.21 24.46
C THR A 25 -21.08 0.79 23.09
N LYS A 26 -20.88 -0.48 22.74
CA LYS A 26 -20.62 -0.86 21.34
C LYS A 26 -21.85 -0.98 20.42
N ASP A 27 -23.07 -0.95 20.97
CA ASP A 27 -24.25 -1.56 20.32
C ASP A 27 -25.53 -0.67 20.26
N SER A 28 -25.41 0.66 20.19
CA SER A 28 -26.60 1.56 20.11
C SER A 28 -26.52 2.73 19.13
N CYS A 29 -25.57 2.73 18.18
CA CYS A 29 -25.43 3.82 17.20
C CYS A 29 -26.09 3.49 15.83
N SER A 30 -27.41 3.29 15.82
CA SER A 30 -28.22 3.08 14.61
C SER A 30 -28.84 4.39 14.09
N SER A 31 -27.99 5.35 13.72
CA SER A 31 -28.43 6.66 13.19
C SER A 31 -27.68 7.08 11.92
N LEU A 32 -28.45 7.35 10.86
CA LEU A 32 -28.03 7.81 9.52
C LEU A 32 -27.14 6.82 8.73
N THR A 33 -27.62 6.41 7.56
CA THR A 33 -26.92 5.49 6.65
C THR A 33 -25.81 6.21 5.88
N SER A 34 -24.65 6.39 6.51
CA SER A 34 -23.43 6.77 5.79
C SER A 34 -23.17 5.75 4.68
N SER A 35 -23.00 6.24 3.45
CA SER A 35 -22.78 5.39 2.29
C SER A 35 -21.29 5.06 2.23
N THR A 36 -20.94 3.83 2.59
CA THR A 36 -19.57 3.33 2.42
C THR A 36 -19.33 2.96 0.96
N TYR A 37 -18.16 3.35 0.45
CA TYR A 37 -17.71 3.07 -0.91
C TYR A 37 -16.34 2.38 -0.84
N TYR A 38 -16.18 1.26 -1.55
CA TYR A 38 -14.95 0.47 -1.52
C TYR A 38 -14.21 0.55 -2.85
N LEU A 39 -12.98 1.04 -2.81
CA LEU A 39 -12.09 1.03 -3.97
C LEU A 39 -11.06 -0.08 -3.82
N LEU A 40 -11.00 -0.97 -4.80
CA LEU A 40 -10.02 -2.04 -4.94
C LEU A 40 -9.07 -1.70 -6.10
N TYR A 41 -7.87 -2.28 -6.11
CA TYR A 41 -6.96 -2.15 -7.24
C TYR A 41 -5.99 -3.33 -7.34
N ASP A 42 -5.47 -3.60 -8.54
CA ASP A 42 -4.25 -4.41 -8.72
C ASP A 42 -3.31 -3.68 -9.69
N VAL A 43 -2.11 -4.24 -9.85
CA VAL A 43 -0.98 -3.73 -10.60
C VAL A 43 -0.49 -4.87 -11.51
N ASN A 44 0.08 -4.56 -12.66
CA ASN A 44 0.74 -5.53 -13.55
C ASN A 44 1.52 -6.62 -12.77
N HIS A 45 1.30 -7.89 -13.08
CA HIS A 45 1.92 -9.03 -12.39
C HIS A 45 3.46 -9.01 -12.42
N GLY A 46 4.07 -8.38 -13.43
CA GLY A 46 5.52 -8.19 -13.49
C GLY A 46 6.09 -7.22 -12.45
N GLU A 47 5.25 -6.40 -11.80
CA GLU A 47 5.70 -5.31 -10.93
C GLU A 47 6.05 -5.76 -9.51
N GLY A 48 7.28 -5.43 -9.11
CA GLY A 48 7.86 -5.81 -7.83
C GLY A 48 7.32 -5.02 -6.62
N PHE A 49 7.62 -5.54 -5.43
CA PHE A 49 7.11 -5.07 -4.14
C PHE A 49 7.19 -3.55 -3.95
N ASN A 50 8.32 -2.93 -4.32
CA ASN A 50 8.55 -1.51 -4.11
C ASN A 50 7.81 -0.60 -5.11
N LEU A 51 7.49 -1.04 -6.33
CA LEU A 51 6.63 -0.25 -7.23
C LEU A 51 5.16 -0.36 -6.81
N ARG A 52 4.71 -1.53 -6.37
CA ARG A 52 3.36 -1.69 -5.78
C ARG A 52 3.12 -0.77 -4.57
N ARG A 53 4.16 -0.49 -3.76
CA ARG A 53 4.13 0.52 -2.68
C ARG A 53 4.06 1.97 -3.18
N ASP A 54 4.59 2.27 -4.36
CA ASP A 54 4.44 3.57 -5.00
C ASP A 54 3.03 3.75 -5.58
N VAL A 55 2.47 2.71 -6.22
CA VAL A 55 1.08 2.73 -6.70
C VAL A 55 0.09 2.88 -5.54
N TYR A 56 0.35 2.26 -4.38
CA TYR A 56 -0.43 2.53 -3.15
C TYR A 56 -0.49 4.03 -2.81
N ILE A 57 0.61 4.78 -2.95
CA ILE A 57 0.62 6.22 -2.69
C ILE A 57 -0.31 6.96 -3.66
N ARG A 58 -0.38 6.53 -4.92
CA ARG A 58 -1.33 7.06 -5.93
C ARG A 58 -2.78 6.77 -5.52
N MET A 59 -3.11 5.51 -5.23
CA MET A 59 -4.48 5.10 -4.84
C MET A 59 -4.93 5.71 -3.51
N ALA A 60 -4.01 5.91 -2.57
CA ALA A 60 -4.29 6.59 -1.31
C ALA A 60 -4.58 8.09 -1.52
N ASN A 61 -3.90 8.76 -2.46
CA ASN A 61 -4.22 10.14 -2.83
C ASN A 61 -5.57 10.25 -3.56
N LEU A 62 -5.91 9.28 -4.43
CA LEU A 62 -7.26 9.19 -5.03
C LEU A 62 -8.36 9.13 -3.97
N ILE A 63 -8.21 8.28 -2.96
CA ILE A 63 -9.19 8.18 -1.86
C ILE A 63 -9.19 9.43 -0.98
N HIS A 64 -8.05 10.07 -0.74
CA HIS A 64 -8.00 11.36 -0.05
C HIS A 64 -8.80 12.44 -0.81
N THR A 65 -8.57 12.60 -2.12
CA THR A 65 -9.29 13.56 -2.96
C THR A 65 -10.78 13.24 -3.14
N LEU A 66 -11.16 11.96 -3.22
CA LEU A 66 -12.58 11.55 -3.21
C LEU A 66 -13.26 12.04 -1.93
N ARG A 67 -12.65 11.80 -0.77
CA ARG A 67 -13.21 12.20 0.54
C ARG A 67 -13.24 13.72 0.74
N GLU A 68 -12.32 14.47 0.15
CA GLU A 68 -12.37 15.95 0.13
C GLU A 68 -13.44 16.51 -0.82
N ARG A 69 -13.88 15.73 -1.82
CA ARG A 69 -14.85 16.16 -2.85
C ARG A 69 -16.25 15.57 -2.72
N THR A 70 -16.52 14.74 -1.70
CA THR A 70 -17.85 14.21 -1.37
C THR A 70 -18.33 14.68 0.02
N SER A 71 -19.60 14.46 0.35
CA SER A 71 -20.11 14.72 1.69
C SER A 71 -19.39 13.88 2.76
N SER A 72 -19.41 14.33 4.01
CA SER A 72 -18.91 13.58 5.18
C SER A 72 -19.62 12.23 5.39
N GLU A 73 -20.80 12.05 4.80
CA GLU A 73 -21.59 10.81 4.79
C GLU A 73 -21.11 9.80 3.73
N SER A 74 -20.29 10.23 2.76
CA SER A 74 -19.73 9.38 1.70
C SER A 74 -18.39 8.79 2.15
N ASN A 75 -18.46 7.63 2.79
CA ASN A 75 -17.30 6.99 3.41
C ASN A 75 -16.49 6.14 2.42
N TRP A 76 -15.64 6.77 1.62
CA TRP A 76 -14.68 6.07 0.75
C TRP A 76 -13.56 5.39 1.56
N ILE A 77 -13.35 4.10 1.31
CA ILE A 77 -12.34 3.24 1.94
C ILE A 77 -11.49 2.58 0.84
N LEU A 78 -10.16 2.54 1.03
CA LEU A 78 -9.26 1.76 0.18
C LEU A 78 -9.17 0.32 0.69
N VAL A 79 -9.53 -0.65 -0.15
CA VAL A 79 -9.26 -2.07 0.11
C VAL A 79 -7.81 -2.36 -0.27
N LEU A 80 -7.04 -2.88 0.67
CA LEU A 80 -5.62 -3.18 0.49
C LEU A 80 -5.47 -4.52 -0.28
N PRO A 81 -4.84 -4.53 -1.48
CA PRO A 81 -4.73 -5.74 -2.28
C PRO A 81 -3.73 -6.72 -1.65
N PRO A 82 -4.09 -8.00 -1.45
CA PRO A 82 -3.20 -9.00 -0.90
C PRO A 82 -1.91 -9.16 -1.69
N TRP A 83 -0.80 -9.38 -0.98
CA TRP A 83 0.49 -9.64 -1.62
C TRP A 83 0.50 -11.07 -2.16
N GLY A 84 0.52 -11.19 -3.49
CA GLY A 84 0.69 -12.44 -4.23
C GLY A 84 2.16 -12.82 -4.44
N PRO A 85 2.45 -13.90 -5.19
CA PRO A 85 3.80 -14.22 -5.62
C PRO A 85 4.36 -13.10 -6.50
N LEU A 86 5.46 -12.47 -6.06
CA LEU A 86 6.13 -11.40 -6.80
C LEU A 86 7.38 -11.93 -7.50
N TYR A 87 7.73 -11.33 -8.64
CA TYR A 87 8.85 -11.76 -9.49
C TYR A 87 10.22 -11.81 -8.78
N HIS A 88 10.41 -11.04 -7.70
CA HIS A 88 11.64 -11.03 -6.88
C HIS A 88 11.51 -11.81 -5.55
N TRP A 89 10.49 -12.65 -5.39
CA TRP A 89 10.36 -13.57 -4.25
C TRP A 89 10.93 -14.95 -4.61
N PHE A 90 12.24 -15.06 -4.46
CA PHE A 90 13.06 -16.20 -4.87
C PHE A 90 12.94 -17.43 -3.96
N SER A 91 12.36 -17.30 -2.77
CA SER A 91 12.12 -18.41 -1.85
C SER A 91 10.93 -19.24 -2.33
N TYR A 92 11.13 -20.05 -3.38
CA TYR A 92 10.07 -20.83 -4.04
C TYR A 92 9.18 -21.64 -3.07
N ASN A 93 9.79 -22.28 -2.07
CA ASN A 93 9.07 -23.06 -1.03
C ASN A 93 8.20 -22.19 -0.09
N LEU A 94 8.40 -20.87 -0.11
CA LEU A 94 7.72 -19.86 0.70
C LEU A 94 6.85 -18.91 -0.15
N GLN A 95 6.70 -19.16 -1.46
CA GLN A 95 5.81 -18.38 -2.31
C GLN A 95 4.35 -18.61 -1.88
N ARG A 96 3.76 -17.59 -1.25
CA ARG A 96 2.38 -17.58 -0.79
C ARG A 96 1.60 -16.50 -1.52
N THR A 97 0.37 -16.83 -1.90
CA THR A 97 -0.66 -15.89 -2.34
C THR A 97 -1.35 -15.25 -1.13
N GLN A 98 -2.29 -14.32 -1.37
CA GLN A 98 -3.27 -13.89 -0.37
C GLN A 98 -2.71 -13.24 0.93
N LEU A 99 -1.47 -12.78 0.95
CA LEU A 99 -0.86 -12.26 2.19
C LEU A 99 -1.38 -10.86 2.56
N LYS A 100 -1.85 -10.69 3.80
CA LYS A 100 -2.28 -9.41 4.38
C LYS A 100 -1.17 -8.35 4.39
N TRP A 101 -1.55 -7.07 4.34
CA TRP A 101 -0.62 -5.95 4.53
C TRP A 101 -0.07 -5.88 5.95
N SER A 102 -0.82 -6.32 6.95
CA SER A 102 -0.44 -6.40 8.36
C SER A 102 0.78 -7.28 8.64
N ASN A 103 1.18 -8.14 7.69
CA ASN A 103 2.43 -8.90 7.75
C ASN A 103 3.68 -8.03 7.54
N PHE A 104 3.52 -6.86 6.91
CA PHE A 104 4.61 -6.00 6.44
C PHE A 104 4.51 -4.55 6.94
N PHE A 105 3.30 -4.05 7.20
CA PHE A 105 3.00 -2.65 7.48
C PHE A 105 2.05 -2.46 8.68
N ASP A 106 2.19 -1.37 9.41
CA ASP A 106 1.22 -0.97 10.43
C ASP A 106 -0.03 -0.35 9.79
N ILE A 107 -1.13 -1.12 9.78
CA ILE A 107 -2.44 -0.69 9.28
C ILE A 107 -2.97 0.54 10.04
N THR A 108 -2.60 0.71 11.31
CA THR A 108 -2.96 1.89 12.11
C THR A 108 -2.32 3.16 11.54
N SER A 109 -1.04 3.08 11.14
CA SER A 109 -0.33 4.18 10.49
C SER A 109 -0.92 4.50 9.12
N LEU A 110 -1.25 3.49 8.30
CA LEU A 110 -1.96 3.68 7.02
C LEU A 110 -3.29 4.42 7.24
N SER A 111 -4.09 3.95 8.22
CA SER A 111 -5.42 4.47 8.57
C SER A 111 -5.44 5.94 8.99
N ARG A 112 -4.30 6.50 9.43
CA ARG A 112 -4.16 7.93 9.79
C ARG A 112 -4.07 8.87 8.59
N PHE A 113 -3.89 8.36 7.37
CA PHE A 113 -3.94 9.18 6.15
C PHE A 113 -5.32 9.09 5.49
N ILE A 114 -5.80 7.86 5.27
CA ILE A 114 -7.10 7.53 4.69
C ILE A 114 -7.62 6.25 5.36
N PRO A 115 -8.95 5.99 5.39
CA PRO A 115 -9.46 4.69 5.80
C PRO A 115 -8.99 3.58 4.85
N VAL A 116 -8.40 2.54 5.45
CA VAL A 116 -7.95 1.33 4.76
C VAL A 116 -8.58 0.10 5.42
N ILE A 117 -8.71 -1.00 4.68
CA ILE A 117 -9.20 -2.29 5.17
C ILE A 117 -8.47 -3.43 4.44
N GLU A 118 -8.20 -4.55 5.10
CA GLU A 118 -7.63 -5.72 4.42
C GLU A 118 -8.68 -6.37 3.52
N PHE A 119 -8.27 -6.91 2.37
CA PHE A 119 -9.19 -7.62 1.48
C PHE A 119 -9.89 -8.82 2.15
N GLU A 120 -9.22 -9.52 3.05
CA GLU A 120 -9.86 -10.64 3.78
C GLU A 120 -11.02 -10.18 4.68
N ASP A 121 -10.96 -8.97 5.24
CA ASP A 121 -12.06 -8.43 6.07
C ASP A 121 -13.29 -8.13 5.18
N ILE A 122 -13.06 -7.67 3.95
CA ILE A 122 -14.10 -7.55 2.90
C ILE A 122 -14.71 -8.93 2.57
N LEU A 123 -13.88 -9.97 2.48
CA LEU A 123 -14.35 -11.35 2.26
C LEU A 123 -15.22 -11.90 3.40
N HIS A 124 -15.19 -11.28 4.58
CA HIS A 124 -16.00 -11.61 5.76
C HIS A 124 -17.27 -10.76 5.88
N LEU A 125 -17.24 -9.48 5.50
CA LEU A 125 -18.44 -8.61 5.50
C LEU A 125 -19.56 -9.13 4.57
N SER A 126 -19.18 -9.84 3.50
CA SER A 126 -20.11 -10.45 2.55
C SER A 126 -20.73 -11.77 3.04
N SER A 127 -20.09 -12.46 4.00
CA SER A 127 -20.29 -13.90 4.20
C SER A 127 -21.13 -14.26 5.44
N SER A 128 -22.41 -14.53 5.24
CA SER A 128 -23.21 -15.32 6.21
C SER A 128 -22.82 -16.80 6.24
N SER A 129 -22.09 -17.28 5.23
CA SER A 129 -21.46 -18.61 5.17
C SER A 129 -20.15 -18.54 4.41
N SER A 130 -19.18 -19.37 4.79
CA SER A 130 -17.80 -19.36 4.26
C SER A 130 -17.65 -19.77 2.78
N THR A 131 -18.77 -20.04 2.09
CA THR A 131 -18.83 -20.54 0.70
C THR A 131 -19.52 -19.56 -0.26
N SER A 132 -19.95 -18.37 0.20
CA SER A 132 -20.58 -17.38 -0.70
C SER A 132 -19.57 -16.80 -1.69
N MET A 133 -19.98 -16.70 -2.96
CA MET A 133 -19.29 -15.91 -3.98
C MET A 133 -19.57 -14.43 -3.77
N ILE A 134 -18.55 -13.62 -4.03
CA ILE A 134 -18.54 -12.17 -3.82
C ILE A 134 -18.50 -11.49 -5.18
N THR A 135 -19.43 -10.56 -5.39
CA THR A 135 -19.64 -9.90 -6.69
C THR A 135 -19.22 -8.43 -6.61
N ILE A 136 -18.08 -8.08 -7.24
CA ILE A 136 -17.69 -6.68 -7.46
C ILE A 136 -18.53 -6.11 -8.62
N PRO A 137 -19.28 -5.00 -8.45
CA PRO A 137 -20.09 -4.44 -9.52
C PRO A 137 -19.30 -4.04 -10.77
N TYR A 138 -18.15 -3.39 -10.61
CA TYR A 138 -17.33 -2.84 -11.69
C TYR A 138 -15.86 -3.23 -11.56
N VAL A 139 -15.30 -3.82 -12.63
CA VAL A 139 -13.85 -3.96 -12.82
C VAL A 139 -13.46 -3.19 -14.08
N TYR A 140 -12.49 -2.29 -13.93
CA TYR A 140 -11.86 -1.58 -15.03
C TYR A 140 -10.39 -1.98 -15.14
N THR A 141 -9.98 -2.55 -16.27
CA THR A 141 -8.56 -2.64 -16.62
C THR A 141 -8.14 -1.30 -17.22
N LEU A 142 -7.24 -0.58 -16.55
CA LEU A 142 -6.61 0.60 -17.12
C LEU A 142 -5.65 0.17 -18.25
N GLN A 143 -5.58 0.97 -19.31
CA GLN A 143 -4.66 0.76 -20.42
C GLN A 143 -4.23 2.10 -21.01
N HIS A 144 -3.17 2.13 -21.81
CA HIS A 144 -2.82 3.31 -22.59
C HIS A 144 -3.78 3.51 -23.77
N PHE A 145 -3.76 4.72 -24.35
CA PHE A 145 -4.35 4.97 -25.66
C PHE A 145 -3.52 4.26 -26.73
N SER A 146 -4.19 3.53 -27.63
CA SER A 146 -3.60 2.74 -28.71
C SER A 146 -2.73 3.55 -29.68
N GLU A 147 -3.09 4.81 -29.87
CA GLU A 147 -2.45 5.83 -30.69
C GLU A 147 -1.29 6.54 -29.97
N GLY A 148 -1.03 6.21 -28.70
CA GLY A 148 -0.05 6.88 -27.85
C GLY A 148 -0.57 8.21 -27.27
N TRP A 149 0.37 9.11 -26.95
CA TRP A 149 0.10 10.49 -26.53
C TRP A 149 0.63 11.46 -27.59
N GLY A 150 -0.05 12.59 -27.77
CA GLY A 150 0.32 13.62 -28.77
C GLY A 150 1.44 14.54 -28.29
N GLU A 151 1.58 15.71 -28.92
CA GLU A 151 2.58 16.73 -28.52
C GLU A 151 2.35 17.30 -27.11
N HIS A 152 1.17 17.08 -26.52
CA HIS A 152 0.79 17.55 -25.20
C HIS A 152 0.29 16.39 -24.31
N PHE A 153 0.59 16.48 -23.01
CA PHE A 153 0.12 15.52 -22.02
C PHE A 153 -1.25 15.94 -21.48
N GLU A 154 -2.30 15.37 -22.05
CA GLU A 154 -3.70 15.64 -21.72
C GLU A 154 -4.23 14.62 -20.70
N GLU A 155 -5.00 15.07 -19.70
CA GLU A 155 -5.72 14.17 -18.80
C GLU A 155 -7.04 13.72 -19.44
N LYS A 156 -7.20 12.42 -19.69
CA LYS A 156 -8.37 11.84 -20.35
C LYS A 156 -8.59 10.37 -19.99
N LEU A 157 -9.87 9.99 -19.96
CA LEU A 157 -10.37 8.63 -19.74
C LEU A 157 -11.41 8.29 -20.81
N GLU A 158 -11.32 7.13 -21.42
CA GLU A 158 -12.27 6.67 -22.44
C GLU A 158 -12.49 5.15 -22.34
N ILE A 159 -13.74 4.68 -22.27
CA ILE A 159 -14.03 3.24 -22.34
C ILE A 159 -13.77 2.79 -23.76
N ARG A 160 -12.84 1.85 -23.94
CA ARG A 160 -12.41 1.35 -25.26
C ARG A 160 -12.33 -0.16 -25.29
N LYS A 161 -12.15 -0.71 -26.49
CA LYS A 161 -11.74 -2.10 -26.67
C LYS A 161 -10.39 -2.32 -25.96
N CYS A 162 -10.24 -3.47 -25.31
CA CYS A 162 -8.97 -3.87 -24.71
C CYS A 162 -7.88 -3.99 -25.79
N ASN A 163 -6.70 -3.43 -25.51
CA ASN A 163 -5.53 -3.48 -26.38
C ASN A 163 -4.91 -4.90 -26.42
N GLU A 164 -4.96 -5.59 -25.28
CA GLU A 164 -4.48 -6.96 -25.06
C GLU A 164 -5.67 -7.91 -24.83
N GLU A 165 -5.41 -9.23 -24.71
CA GLU A 165 -6.46 -10.18 -24.33
C GLU A 165 -6.97 -9.88 -22.90
N ALA A 166 -8.29 -9.85 -22.72
CA ALA A 166 -8.90 -9.55 -21.43
C ALA A 166 -8.56 -10.63 -20.38
N MET A 167 -7.89 -10.23 -19.29
CA MET A 167 -7.58 -11.10 -18.15
C MET A 167 -8.84 -11.56 -17.39
N TYR A 168 -9.96 -10.85 -17.57
CA TYR A 168 -11.27 -11.19 -17.01
C TYR A 168 -12.17 -11.78 -18.09
N LYS A 169 -12.57 -13.04 -17.93
CA LYS A 169 -13.35 -13.79 -18.91
C LYS A 169 -14.77 -14.02 -18.42
N LYS A 170 -15.75 -13.85 -19.31
CA LYS A 170 -17.18 -13.97 -18.98
C LYS A 170 -17.62 -15.44 -19.08
N ASN A 171 -18.27 -15.96 -18.05
CA ASN A 171 -18.81 -17.31 -18.00
C ASN A 171 -20.33 -17.33 -18.29
N ASP A 172 -20.88 -18.54 -18.42
CA ASP A 172 -22.31 -18.79 -18.75
C ASP A 172 -23.28 -18.21 -17.71
N ASP A 173 -22.85 -18.08 -16.45
CA ASP A 173 -23.61 -17.42 -15.36
C ASP A 173 -23.74 -15.91 -15.55
N ASN A 174 -23.13 -15.36 -16.60
CA ASN A 174 -23.01 -13.96 -16.98
C ASN A 174 -22.05 -13.08 -16.16
N TYR A 175 -21.25 -13.65 -15.25
CA TYR A 175 -20.25 -12.91 -14.49
C TYR A 175 -18.84 -13.06 -15.10
N TYR A 176 -17.96 -12.16 -14.72
CA TYR A 176 -16.56 -12.12 -15.16
C TYR A 176 -15.64 -12.68 -14.09
N TYR A 177 -14.79 -13.62 -14.48
CA TYR A 177 -13.84 -14.35 -13.65
C TYR A 177 -12.41 -13.99 -14.06
N GLY A 178 -11.51 -13.86 -13.08
CA GLY A 178 -10.12 -13.47 -13.27
C GLY A 178 -9.32 -13.66 -11.98
N TRP A 179 -8.08 -13.18 -11.95
CA TRP A 179 -7.12 -13.44 -10.87
C TRP A 179 -7.62 -13.10 -9.45
N PHE A 180 -8.19 -11.90 -9.25
CA PHE A 180 -8.69 -11.41 -7.96
C PHE A 180 -7.80 -11.78 -6.76
N PHE A 181 -6.49 -11.53 -6.88
CA PHE A 181 -5.47 -11.80 -5.84
C PHE A 181 -5.27 -13.27 -5.44
N GLY A 182 -5.72 -14.21 -6.28
CA GLY A 182 -5.74 -15.65 -6.02
C GLY A 182 -7.02 -16.11 -5.32
N TYR A 183 -8.14 -15.40 -5.50
CA TYR A 183 -9.47 -15.77 -4.98
C TYR A 183 -10.47 -16.03 -6.11
N GLU A 184 -10.02 -16.60 -7.23
CA GLU A 184 -10.80 -16.85 -8.45
C GLU A 184 -12.09 -17.66 -8.19
N ASN A 185 -12.04 -18.56 -7.20
CA ASN A 185 -13.17 -19.41 -6.78
C ASN A 185 -14.13 -18.74 -5.78
N ARG A 186 -13.83 -17.51 -5.32
CA ARG A 186 -14.67 -16.75 -4.37
C ARG A 186 -15.09 -15.37 -4.88
N VAL A 187 -14.41 -14.81 -5.88
CA VAL A 187 -14.60 -13.43 -6.32
C VAL A 187 -14.90 -13.40 -7.82
N ARG A 188 -15.93 -12.65 -8.19
CA ARG A 188 -16.35 -12.41 -9.58
C ARG A 188 -16.76 -10.95 -9.77
N ALA A 189 -16.87 -10.51 -11.01
CA ALA A 189 -17.36 -9.18 -11.34
C ALA A 189 -18.67 -9.21 -12.15
N LYS A 190 -19.57 -8.25 -11.89
CA LYS A 190 -20.83 -8.09 -12.61
C LYS A 190 -20.64 -7.41 -13.97
N GLN A 191 -19.68 -6.48 -14.05
CA GLN A 191 -19.27 -5.82 -15.30
C GLN A 191 -17.76 -5.66 -15.37
N PHE A 192 -17.21 -5.84 -16.57
CA PHE A 192 -15.80 -5.65 -16.90
C PHE A 192 -15.67 -4.80 -18.16
N GLN A 193 -14.78 -3.80 -18.14
CA GLN A 193 -14.45 -2.93 -19.28
C GLN A 193 -12.97 -2.54 -19.27
N CYS A 194 -12.42 -2.23 -20.45
CA CYS A 194 -11.11 -1.60 -20.56
C CYS A 194 -11.24 -0.08 -20.67
N LEU A 195 -10.43 0.65 -19.91
CA LEU A 195 -10.48 2.10 -19.78
C LEU A 195 -9.13 2.69 -20.23
N SER A 196 -9.09 3.24 -21.43
CA SER A 196 -7.91 3.95 -21.92
C SER A 196 -7.72 5.23 -21.11
N ALA A 197 -6.52 5.38 -20.55
CA ALA A 197 -6.22 6.34 -19.51
C ALA A 197 -4.89 7.07 -19.77
N GLN A 198 -4.93 8.39 -19.60
CA GLN A 198 -3.78 9.28 -19.61
C GLN A 198 -4.02 10.35 -18.55
N GLY A 199 -3.03 10.67 -17.72
CA GLY A 199 -3.14 11.69 -16.68
C GLY A 199 -2.65 11.25 -15.30
N PHE A 200 -3.03 12.03 -14.29
CA PHE A 200 -2.78 11.76 -12.89
C PHE A 200 -3.94 10.93 -12.29
N ILE A 201 -3.70 10.28 -11.15
CA ILE A 201 -4.70 9.42 -10.51
C ILE A 201 -6.02 10.15 -10.17
N THR A 202 -5.97 11.48 -10.04
CA THR A 202 -7.13 12.35 -9.84
C THR A 202 -8.13 12.36 -11.00
N VAL A 203 -7.74 11.96 -12.22
CA VAL A 203 -8.67 11.84 -13.36
C VAL A 203 -9.78 10.82 -13.09
N LEU A 204 -9.50 9.78 -12.27
CA LEU A 204 -10.51 8.82 -11.82
C LEU A 204 -11.55 9.44 -10.86
N VAL A 205 -11.24 10.52 -10.14
CA VAL A 205 -12.19 11.18 -9.22
C VAL A 205 -13.40 11.69 -9.99
N ASP A 206 -13.17 12.38 -11.11
CA ASP A 206 -14.25 12.93 -11.92
C ASP A 206 -15.08 11.83 -12.58
N TYR A 207 -14.45 10.75 -13.03
CA TYR A 207 -15.13 9.57 -13.58
C TYR A 207 -16.01 8.86 -12.53
N LEU A 208 -15.46 8.62 -11.33
CA LEU A 208 -16.17 7.98 -10.22
C LEU A 208 -17.38 8.78 -9.73
N LEU A 209 -17.31 10.12 -9.77
CA LEU A 209 -18.38 11.00 -9.29
C LEU A 209 -19.41 11.40 -10.37
N LYS A 210 -19.08 11.27 -11.66
CA LYS A 210 -19.96 11.71 -12.77
C LYS A 210 -20.50 10.57 -13.64
N ASN A 211 -19.77 9.45 -13.74
CA ASN A 211 -20.06 8.39 -14.73
C ASN A 211 -20.50 7.06 -14.10
N ILE A 212 -20.23 6.81 -12.80
CA ILE A 212 -20.63 5.56 -12.13
C ILE A 212 -22.01 5.69 -11.47
N THR A 213 -22.98 4.93 -11.99
CA THR A 213 -24.32 4.79 -11.40
C THR A 213 -24.40 3.49 -10.62
N TRP A 214 -24.21 3.57 -9.30
CA TRP A 214 -24.21 2.41 -8.41
C TRP A 214 -25.51 1.58 -8.50
N PRO A 215 -25.43 0.24 -8.60
CA PRO A 215 -26.61 -0.62 -8.58
C PRO A 215 -27.47 -0.40 -7.33
N GLN A 216 -28.76 -0.68 -7.45
CA GLN A 216 -29.63 -0.86 -6.27
C GLN A 216 -29.70 -2.35 -5.88
N ASP A 217 -29.68 -3.24 -6.88
CA ASP A 217 -29.71 -4.69 -6.69
C ASP A 217 -28.35 -5.35 -7.02
N SER A 218 -27.79 -6.02 -6.01
CA SER A 218 -26.63 -6.90 -6.11
C SER A 218 -26.76 -8.09 -5.15
N ASP A 219 -26.18 -9.22 -5.57
CA ASP A 219 -26.16 -10.48 -4.80
C ASP A 219 -25.56 -10.28 -3.40
N ASP A 220 -24.55 -9.41 -3.32
CA ASP A 220 -23.91 -8.92 -2.10
C ASP A 220 -24.34 -7.47 -1.85
N LYS A 221 -25.04 -7.21 -0.73
CA LYS A 221 -25.52 -5.87 -0.33
C LYS A 221 -24.48 -5.01 0.37
N HIS A 222 -23.36 -5.59 0.81
CA HIS A 222 -22.26 -4.85 1.45
C HIS A 222 -21.30 -4.27 0.40
N LEU A 223 -21.19 -4.90 -0.78
CA LEU A 223 -20.29 -4.48 -1.86
C LEU A 223 -20.98 -3.90 -3.11
N THR A 224 -22.26 -3.58 -3.03
CA THR A 224 -23.02 -2.83 -4.07
C THR A 224 -22.34 -1.51 -4.47
N LYS A 225 -21.58 -0.91 -3.55
CA LYS A 225 -20.82 0.33 -3.73
C LYS A 225 -19.31 0.08 -3.84
N SER A 226 -18.91 -0.94 -4.60
CA SER A 226 -17.50 -1.27 -4.83
C SER A 226 -17.08 -1.22 -6.30
N ILE A 227 -15.80 -0.90 -6.52
CA ILE A 227 -15.18 -0.76 -7.85
C ILE A 227 -13.70 -1.14 -7.79
N MET A 228 -13.20 -1.85 -8.80
CA MET A 228 -11.81 -2.27 -8.91
C MET A 228 -11.12 -1.66 -10.13
N PHE A 229 -9.93 -1.10 -9.94
CA PHE A 229 -9.04 -0.66 -11.02
C PHE A 229 -7.81 -1.57 -11.11
N ASP A 230 -7.80 -2.45 -12.11
CA ASP A 230 -6.62 -3.22 -12.47
C ASP A 230 -5.66 -2.36 -13.32
N ARG A 231 -4.38 -2.72 -13.36
CA ARG A 231 -3.29 -1.99 -14.04
C ARG A 231 -3.11 -0.57 -13.50
N ALA A 232 -3.25 -0.40 -12.18
CA ALA A 232 -3.18 0.89 -11.50
C ALA A 232 -1.83 1.62 -11.64
N GLU A 233 -0.76 0.96 -12.13
CA GLU A 233 0.48 1.62 -12.52
C GLU A 233 0.34 2.62 -13.68
N THR A 234 -0.73 2.50 -14.47
CA THR A 234 -1.01 3.31 -15.68
C THR A 234 -1.12 4.82 -15.40
N LEU A 235 -1.60 5.21 -14.22
CA LEU A 235 -1.88 6.61 -13.87
C LEU A 235 -0.81 7.19 -12.93
N LEU A 236 -0.52 8.48 -13.07
CA LEU A 236 0.60 9.15 -12.40
C LEU A 236 0.25 9.77 -11.03
N HIS A 237 1.26 10.15 -10.25
CA HIS A 237 1.08 10.94 -9.03
C HIS A 237 0.68 12.38 -9.35
N VAL A 238 -0.41 12.87 -8.76
CA VAL A 238 -0.91 14.26 -8.98
C VAL A 238 0.08 15.35 -8.52
N ASP A 239 0.85 15.10 -7.46
CA ASP A 239 1.79 16.05 -6.86
C ASP A 239 2.99 15.27 -6.29
N TYR A 240 3.90 14.84 -7.18
CA TYR A 240 5.05 14.00 -6.81
C TYR A 240 6.06 14.79 -5.97
N GLY A 241 6.34 14.32 -4.75
CA GLY A 241 7.13 15.07 -3.78
C GLY A 241 6.35 16.17 -3.03
N GLY A 242 5.04 16.27 -3.28
CA GLY A 242 4.14 17.21 -2.62
C GLY A 242 3.67 16.84 -1.23
N TYR A 243 2.83 17.69 -0.64
CA TYR A 243 2.39 17.55 0.76
C TYR A 243 1.63 16.23 1.02
N ASN A 244 0.65 15.90 0.17
CA ASN A 244 -0.15 14.69 0.34
C ASN A 244 0.58 13.42 -0.14
N TYR A 245 1.49 13.54 -1.13
CA TYR A 245 2.46 12.48 -1.45
C TYR A 245 3.32 12.11 -0.23
N TRP A 246 3.90 13.10 0.47
CA TRP A 246 4.68 12.83 1.67
C TRP A 246 3.84 12.33 2.85
N ARG A 247 2.57 12.72 2.99
CA ARG A 247 1.65 12.13 3.98
C ARG A 247 1.41 10.64 3.71
N ALA A 248 1.03 10.28 2.49
CA ALA A 248 0.87 8.90 2.06
C ALA A 248 2.16 8.06 2.17
N ARG A 249 3.32 8.67 1.88
CA ARG A 249 4.62 8.00 2.05
C ARG A 249 4.97 7.80 3.53
N ARG A 250 4.59 8.72 4.43
CA ARG A 250 4.85 8.66 5.88
C ARG A 250 3.91 7.72 6.63
N SER A 251 2.68 7.52 6.14
CA SER A 251 1.75 6.54 6.69
C SER A 251 2.20 5.10 6.43
N ASN A 252 2.92 4.87 5.33
CA ASN A 252 3.51 3.58 4.94
C ASN A 252 4.73 3.22 5.82
N ARG A 253 4.43 2.81 7.07
CA ARG A 253 5.40 2.36 8.07
C ARG A 253 5.52 0.85 8.12
N PHE A 254 6.77 0.37 8.20
CA PHE A 254 7.08 -1.02 8.48
C PHE A 254 6.79 -1.39 9.93
N ARG A 255 6.60 -2.68 10.20
CA ARG A 255 6.65 -3.23 11.56
C ARG A 255 8.08 -3.21 12.09
N ALA A 256 8.29 -2.65 13.27
CA ALA A 256 9.59 -2.57 13.92
C ALA A 256 9.87 -3.81 14.78
N ASP A 257 10.77 -4.69 14.30
CA ASP A 257 11.37 -5.79 15.06
C ASP A 257 12.81 -6.02 14.54
N TYR A 258 13.75 -6.27 15.46
CA TYR A 258 15.18 -6.58 15.25
C TYR A 258 16.08 -5.46 14.71
N LEU A 259 17.17 -5.16 15.44
CA LEU A 259 18.59 -5.01 15.00
C LEU A 259 19.45 -4.50 16.17
N ASN A 260 20.78 -4.61 16.08
CA ASN A 260 21.72 -4.13 17.13
C ASN A 260 22.28 -2.73 16.81
N SER A 261 21.41 -1.83 16.34
CA SER A 261 21.58 -0.37 16.36
C SER A 261 20.42 0.21 17.16
N THR A 262 20.54 1.45 17.64
CA THR A 262 19.59 1.98 18.63
C THR A 262 19.22 3.42 18.29
N ASP A 263 17.92 3.61 18.03
CA ASP A 263 17.28 4.88 17.68
C ASP A 263 17.69 6.08 18.55
N VAL A 264 18.01 5.83 19.82
CA VAL A 264 18.45 6.84 20.80
C VAL A 264 19.86 7.37 20.49
N ASN A 265 20.82 6.49 20.21
CA ASN A 265 22.20 6.86 19.90
C ASN A 265 22.31 7.45 18.49
N ASP A 266 21.64 6.81 17.53
CA ASP A 266 21.67 7.14 16.09
C ASP A 266 20.80 8.39 15.77
N ARG A 267 20.04 8.86 16.77
CA ARG A 267 19.06 9.98 16.76
C ARG A 267 17.90 9.82 15.78
N THR A 268 17.63 8.58 15.35
CA THR A 268 16.58 8.22 14.39
C THR A 268 15.19 8.07 15.01
N VAL A 269 15.08 8.00 16.37
CA VAL A 269 13.82 7.79 17.15
C VAL A 269 12.55 8.19 16.40
N LEU A 270 11.73 7.20 16.02
CA LEU A 270 10.38 7.46 15.55
C LEU A 270 9.41 7.65 16.73
N ILE A 271 8.44 8.54 16.57
CA ILE A 271 7.24 8.57 17.44
C ILE A 271 6.11 7.83 16.74
N ASP A 272 5.27 7.09 17.48
CA ASP A 272 4.24 6.19 16.93
C ASP A 272 3.28 6.89 15.97
N ASP A 273 2.76 8.05 16.39
CA ASP A 273 1.87 8.86 15.57
C ASP A 273 2.66 9.68 14.53
N TRP A 274 2.86 9.07 13.35
CA TRP A 274 3.62 9.69 12.26
C TRP A 274 3.11 11.08 11.87
N THR A 275 1.84 11.41 12.11
CA THR A 275 1.24 12.70 11.77
C THR A 275 1.86 13.85 12.57
N LYS A 276 2.17 13.58 13.86
CA LYS A 276 2.78 14.53 14.80
C LYS A 276 4.29 14.68 14.57
N MET A 277 4.91 13.76 13.84
CA MET A 277 6.36 13.73 13.66
C MET A 277 6.85 14.94 12.86
N LYS A 278 7.76 15.71 13.46
CA LYS A 278 8.48 16.81 12.84
C LYS A 278 9.98 16.64 13.11
N ARG A 279 10.79 16.71 12.06
CA ARG A 279 12.26 16.68 12.10
C ARG A 279 12.76 17.72 11.10
N HIS A 280 13.87 18.39 11.41
CA HIS A 280 14.58 19.21 10.43
C HIS A 280 15.73 18.40 9.81
N HIS A 281 16.22 18.85 8.65
CA HIS A 281 17.38 18.24 8.01
C HIS A 281 18.59 18.28 8.97
N GLY A 282 19.38 17.21 9.02
CA GLY A 282 20.51 17.06 9.96
C GLY A 282 20.15 16.71 11.41
N HIS A 283 18.88 16.45 11.76
CA HIS A 283 18.52 16.00 13.12
C HIS A 283 18.90 14.54 13.42
N ALA A 284 18.81 13.66 12.41
CA ALA A 284 19.28 12.28 12.52
C ALA A 284 20.77 12.22 12.18
N ILE A 285 21.52 11.33 12.84
CA ILE A 285 22.94 11.08 12.55
C ILE A 285 23.09 9.77 11.76
N GLY A 286 22.30 8.76 12.11
CA GLY A 286 22.47 7.39 11.63
C GLY A 286 23.55 6.65 12.43
N GLY A 287 23.59 5.33 12.27
CA GLY A 287 24.64 4.50 12.90
C GLY A 287 26.00 4.65 12.21
N PRO A 288 27.10 4.22 12.85
CA PRO A 288 28.48 4.41 12.36
C PRO A 288 28.86 3.41 11.26
N TYR A 289 28.07 3.30 10.20
CA TYR A 289 28.29 2.39 9.08
C TYR A 289 27.78 2.96 7.75
N LEU A 290 28.29 2.42 6.64
CA LEU A 290 27.88 2.77 5.27
C LEU A 290 26.81 1.78 4.78
N GLY A 291 25.55 2.22 4.68
CA GLY A 291 24.48 1.47 4.04
C GLY A 291 24.55 1.53 2.51
N ILE A 292 24.44 0.38 1.84
CA ILE A 292 24.54 0.26 0.37
C ILE A 292 23.44 -0.67 -0.14
N HIS A 293 22.64 -0.21 -1.10
CA HIS A 293 21.74 -1.08 -1.88
C HIS A 293 22.38 -1.44 -3.23
N LEU A 294 22.83 -2.70 -3.36
CA LEU A 294 23.49 -3.23 -4.55
C LEU A 294 22.53 -4.17 -5.31
N ARG A 295 21.72 -3.59 -6.19
CA ARG A 295 20.80 -4.32 -7.08
C ARG A 295 21.55 -4.95 -8.26
N ARG A 296 21.41 -6.26 -8.48
CA ARG A 296 22.10 -7.01 -9.54
C ARG A 296 21.15 -7.85 -10.39
N LEU A 297 21.16 -9.18 -10.27
CA LEU A 297 20.35 -10.18 -10.99
C LEU A 297 19.88 -9.76 -12.40
N ASP A 298 18.57 -9.57 -12.59
CA ASP A 298 17.89 -9.13 -13.82
C ASP A 298 18.28 -7.70 -14.25
N TYR A 299 18.61 -6.82 -13.31
CA TYR A 299 19.03 -5.45 -13.60
C TYR A 299 20.40 -5.40 -14.31
N VAL A 300 21.33 -6.30 -13.96
CA VAL A 300 22.60 -6.48 -14.71
C VAL A 300 22.35 -6.99 -16.13
N LYS A 301 21.32 -7.83 -16.35
CA LYS A 301 20.97 -8.34 -17.68
C LYS A 301 20.27 -7.29 -18.55
N ALA A 302 19.34 -6.53 -17.98
CA ALA A 302 18.51 -5.56 -18.68
C ALA A 302 19.17 -4.17 -18.83
N ARG A 303 20.07 -3.80 -17.93
CA ARG A 303 20.75 -2.48 -17.87
C ARG A 303 22.27 -2.61 -17.61
N PRO A 304 23.03 -3.46 -18.32
CA PRO A 304 24.44 -3.75 -18.02
C PRO A 304 25.33 -2.49 -17.98
N GLY A 305 25.07 -1.49 -18.84
CA GLY A 305 25.80 -0.23 -18.85
C GLY A 305 25.51 0.74 -17.68
N HIS A 306 24.48 0.46 -16.86
CA HIS A 306 24.06 1.33 -15.74
C HIS A 306 24.31 0.70 -14.36
N VAL A 307 25.01 -0.44 -14.30
CA VAL A 307 25.33 -1.15 -13.03
C VAL A 307 26.85 -1.33 -12.92
N PRO A 308 27.48 -0.96 -11.80
CA PRO A 308 28.93 -1.13 -11.64
C PRO A 308 29.33 -2.62 -11.61
N SER A 309 30.54 -2.91 -12.09
CA SER A 309 31.19 -4.19 -11.79
C SER A 309 31.47 -4.30 -10.28
N LEU A 310 31.64 -5.53 -9.76
CA LEU A 310 31.89 -5.75 -8.33
C LEU A 310 33.17 -5.04 -7.84
N GLU A 311 34.17 -4.90 -8.70
CA GLU A 311 35.36 -4.08 -8.43
C GLU A 311 35.02 -2.59 -8.35
N HIS A 312 34.26 -2.04 -9.31
CA HIS A 312 33.88 -0.63 -9.27
C HIS A 312 32.99 -0.31 -8.08
N ALA A 313 32.09 -1.23 -7.69
CA ALA A 313 31.32 -1.14 -6.45
C ALA A 313 32.26 -1.11 -5.22
N ALA A 314 33.25 -1.99 -5.14
CA ALA A 314 34.25 -1.99 -4.07
C ALA A 314 35.10 -0.70 -4.04
N ARG A 315 35.47 -0.13 -5.20
CA ARG A 315 36.15 1.17 -5.28
C ARG A 315 35.28 2.30 -4.69
N GLN A 316 33.98 2.31 -5.00
CA GLN A 316 33.04 3.28 -4.42
C GLN A 316 32.86 3.07 -2.90
N VAL A 317 32.74 1.82 -2.44
CA VAL A 317 32.69 1.48 -1.00
C VAL A 317 33.91 2.06 -0.27
N CYS A 318 35.11 1.74 -0.73
CA CYS A 318 36.37 2.22 -0.15
C CYS A 318 36.49 3.76 -0.17
N TYR A 319 36.10 4.42 -1.26
CA TYR A 319 36.08 5.88 -1.36
C TYR A 319 35.15 6.50 -0.31
N HIS A 320 33.92 5.98 -0.16
CA HIS A 320 32.95 6.51 0.79
C HIS A 320 33.32 6.22 2.25
N LEU A 321 33.85 5.04 2.56
CA LEU A 321 34.37 4.73 3.90
C LEU A 321 35.45 5.73 4.33
N ASN A 322 36.48 5.92 3.51
CA ASN A 322 37.56 6.86 3.79
C ASN A 322 37.07 8.30 3.91
N ARG A 323 36.16 8.74 3.03
CA ARG A 323 35.63 10.12 3.03
C ARG A 323 34.73 10.42 4.23
N LEU A 324 34.04 9.42 4.77
CA LEU A 324 33.12 9.56 5.91
C LEU A 324 33.76 9.13 7.25
N ASN A 325 35.02 8.70 7.24
CA ASN A 325 35.72 8.10 8.39
C ASN A 325 34.93 6.92 9.01
N LEU A 326 34.38 6.05 8.16
CA LEU A 326 33.61 4.87 8.53
C LEU A 326 34.44 3.60 8.31
N SER A 327 34.19 2.57 9.14
CA SER A 327 34.91 1.30 9.11
C SER A 327 34.00 0.07 8.96
N VAL A 328 32.68 0.27 8.77
CA VAL A 328 31.69 -0.79 8.64
C VAL A 328 30.80 -0.52 7.43
N VAL A 329 30.41 -1.58 6.71
CA VAL A 329 29.51 -1.55 5.57
C VAL A 329 28.36 -2.52 5.80
N PHE A 330 27.13 -2.11 5.47
CA PHE A 330 26.01 -3.01 5.26
C PHE A 330 25.59 -2.99 3.79
N ILE A 331 25.42 -4.18 3.19
CA ILE A 331 24.99 -4.33 1.80
C ILE A 331 23.63 -5.04 1.75
N ALA A 332 22.58 -4.27 1.46
CA ALA A 332 21.31 -4.79 0.97
C ALA A 332 21.49 -5.26 -0.48
N THR A 333 21.23 -6.53 -0.76
CA THR A 333 21.34 -7.08 -2.12
C THR A 333 20.38 -8.24 -2.40
N ASP A 334 20.03 -8.35 -3.66
CA ASP A 334 19.35 -9.48 -4.30
C ASP A 334 20.33 -10.61 -4.70
N THR A 335 21.65 -10.37 -4.73
CA THR A 335 22.63 -11.38 -5.19
C THR A 335 23.09 -12.37 -4.13
N ASN A 336 23.65 -13.47 -4.62
CA ASN A 336 24.20 -14.58 -3.86
C ASN A 336 25.52 -14.24 -3.15
N GLU A 337 25.95 -15.12 -2.25
CA GLU A 337 27.14 -14.88 -1.41
C GLU A 337 28.47 -14.93 -2.19
N ASN A 338 28.51 -15.55 -3.38
CA ASN A 338 29.73 -15.61 -4.19
C ASN A 338 30.07 -14.24 -4.80
N GLU A 339 29.09 -13.51 -5.33
CA GLU A 339 29.31 -12.14 -5.82
C GLU A 339 29.67 -11.17 -4.68
N ILE A 340 29.08 -11.33 -3.49
CA ILE A 340 29.46 -10.53 -2.32
C ILE A 340 30.88 -10.90 -1.84
N ASN A 341 31.27 -12.17 -1.87
CA ASN A 341 32.65 -12.57 -1.54
C ASN A 341 33.68 -12.00 -2.54
N ILE A 342 33.33 -11.90 -3.83
CA ILE A 342 34.16 -11.21 -4.83
C ILE A 342 34.27 -9.72 -4.49
N LEU A 343 33.17 -9.04 -4.14
CA LEU A 343 33.20 -7.64 -3.70
C LEU A 343 34.06 -7.45 -2.44
N ARG A 344 33.93 -8.32 -1.43
CA ARG A 344 34.77 -8.32 -0.22
C ARG A 344 36.26 -8.46 -0.57
N GLN A 345 36.62 -9.36 -1.49
CA GLN A 345 38.01 -9.52 -1.94
C GLN A 345 38.56 -8.27 -2.65
N HIS A 346 37.76 -7.60 -3.49
CA HIS A 346 38.18 -6.33 -4.09
C HIS A 346 38.33 -5.24 -3.02
N ALA A 347 37.37 -5.10 -2.10
CA ALA A 347 37.42 -4.07 -1.07
C ALA A 347 38.64 -4.23 -0.15
N TYR A 348 38.95 -5.47 0.26
CA TYR A 348 40.19 -5.79 1.00
C TYR A 348 41.46 -5.38 0.22
N ARG A 349 41.54 -5.68 -1.09
CA ARG A 349 42.68 -5.27 -1.93
C ARG A 349 42.79 -3.75 -2.13
N ILE A 350 41.68 -3.01 -2.09
CA ILE A 350 41.63 -1.57 -2.39
C ILE A 350 41.85 -0.70 -1.14
N CYS A 351 41.27 -1.07 0.00
CA CYS A 351 41.33 -0.27 1.24
C CYS A 351 41.53 -1.09 2.53
N ASN A 352 41.96 -2.35 2.44
CA ASN A 352 42.27 -3.22 3.59
C ASN A 352 41.09 -3.44 4.57
N ILE A 353 39.85 -3.21 4.14
CA ILE A 353 38.67 -3.55 4.93
C ILE A 353 38.51 -5.08 5.01
N SER A 354 38.36 -5.61 6.22
CA SER A 354 38.16 -7.03 6.45
C SER A 354 36.81 -7.51 5.92
N THR A 355 36.75 -8.78 5.51
CA THR A 355 35.49 -9.53 5.29
C THR A 355 34.49 -9.34 6.44
N ASN A 356 35.02 -9.23 7.66
CA ASN A 356 34.28 -9.16 8.92
C ASN A 356 33.53 -7.83 9.11
N GLN A 357 33.86 -6.82 8.30
CA GLN A 357 33.31 -5.46 8.36
C GLN A 357 32.27 -5.19 7.25
N ILE A 358 31.98 -6.18 6.38
CA ILE A 358 31.05 -6.08 5.25
C ILE A 358 29.88 -7.05 5.46
N TYR A 359 28.84 -6.54 6.10
CA TYR A 359 27.66 -7.28 6.53
C TYR A 359 26.56 -7.33 5.45
N THR A 360 25.74 -8.38 5.50
CA THR A 360 24.58 -8.62 4.63
C THR A 360 23.50 -9.31 5.46
N TYR A 361 22.22 -8.94 5.33
CA TYR A 361 21.17 -9.62 6.10
C TYR A 361 20.82 -10.99 5.48
N ARG A 362 21.27 -12.05 6.15
CA ARG A 362 20.99 -13.45 5.83
C ARG A 362 20.23 -14.08 7.02
N PRO A 363 18.88 -14.00 7.06
CA PRO A 363 18.11 -14.61 8.14
C PRO A 363 18.28 -16.14 8.17
N LYS A 364 18.09 -16.75 9.34
CA LYS A 364 17.91 -18.20 9.45
C LYS A 364 16.57 -18.58 8.81
N GLU A 365 16.45 -19.82 8.31
CA GLU A 365 15.21 -20.31 7.68
C GLU A 365 13.96 -20.06 8.56
N THR A 366 14.04 -20.38 9.84
CA THR A 366 12.96 -20.18 10.83
C THR A 366 12.61 -18.71 11.17
N ILE A 367 13.34 -17.76 10.57
CA ILE A 367 13.02 -16.33 10.54
C ILE A 367 12.45 -15.98 9.15
N LEU A 368 13.08 -16.46 8.06
CA LEU A 368 12.62 -16.27 6.69
C LEU A 368 11.22 -16.83 6.44
N GLU A 369 10.88 -18.00 7.00
CA GLU A 369 9.52 -18.59 7.01
C GLU A 369 8.44 -17.67 7.62
N LYS A 370 8.84 -16.73 8.49
CA LYS A 370 7.95 -15.82 9.23
C LYS A 370 7.85 -14.45 8.58
N ILE A 371 8.98 -13.88 8.15
CA ILE A 371 9.03 -12.54 7.54
C ILE A 371 8.84 -12.58 6.02
N LEU A 372 9.09 -13.73 5.38
CA LEU A 372 9.07 -13.96 3.93
C LEU A 372 10.04 -13.04 3.18
N ASP A 373 10.15 -13.21 1.86
CA ASP A 373 11.06 -12.39 1.03
C ASP A 373 10.71 -10.89 1.11
N GLY A 374 9.41 -10.56 1.23
CA GLY A 374 8.94 -9.19 1.47
C GLY A 374 9.50 -8.60 2.77
N GLY A 375 9.40 -9.31 3.90
CA GLY A 375 9.91 -8.86 5.19
C GLY A 375 11.45 -8.84 5.24
N LYS A 376 12.14 -9.78 4.58
CA LYS A 376 13.60 -9.70 4.40
C LYS A 376 13.97 -8.42 3.65
N ALA A 377 13.30 -8.12 2.53
CA ALA A 377 13.53 -6.91 1.75
C ALA A 377 13.16 -5.62 2.50
N ILE A 378 12.29 -5.69 3.50
CA ILE A 378 12.00 -4.60 4.44
C ILE A 378 13.15 -4.41 5.44
N VAL A 379 13.67 -5.49 6.04
CA VAL A 379 14.82 -5.41 6.95
C VAL A 379 16.07 -4.88 6.22
N ASP A 380 16.34 -5.35 5.01
CA ASP A 380 17.40 -4.80 4.15
C ASP A 380 17.22 -3.29 3.89
N GLN A 381 15.99 -2.83 3.62
CA GLN A 381 15.68 -1.41 3.45
C GLN A 381 15.80 -0.61 4.76
N TRP A 382 15.52 -1.23 5.91
CA TRP A 382 15.57 -0.58 7.22
C TRP A 382 17.00 -0.37 7.71
N ILE A 383 17.92 -1.30 7.41
CA ILE A 383 19.35 -1.13 7.69
C ILE A 383 19.99 -0.12 6.73
N CYS A 384 19.43 0.10 5.54
CA CYS A 384 19.93 1.08 4.59
C CYS A 384 19.37 2.50 4.77
N ALA A 385 18.57 2.78 5.81
CA ALA A 385 17.82 4.02 6.01
C ALA A 385 18.34 4.88 7.19
#